data_AF-A0A920A8U3-F1
#
_entry.id   AF-A0A920A8U3-F1
#
_cell.length_a   1.000
_cell.length_b   1.000
_cell.length_c   1.000
_cell.angle_alpha   90.00
_cell.angle_beta   90.00
_cell.angle_gamma   90.00
#
_symmetry.space_group_name_H-M   'P 1'
#
loop_
_entity.id
_entity.type
_entity.pdbx_description
1 polymer ?
#
loop_
_entity_poly.entity_id
_entity_poly.type
_entity_poly.pdbx_seq_one_letter_code
_entity_poly.pdbx_strand_id
1 'polypeptide(L)'
;MQKVDPPAAVIDAFRDVQAARADQERARNEANSYANRVVPEAQGEAVRIRREAEAYRAQTVAEADGEATRFASIYDEYRNARGVTRQRMFLETLERVLGNTNKVIIDQEGGGSGVVPYLPLDQLNRKKEAN
;
A
#
# COMPACT_ATOMS: atom_id res chain seq x y z
N MET A 1 3.70 -9.51 -68.52
CA MET A 1 4.58 -8.85 -67.54
C MET A 1 5.91 -9.58 -67.54
N GLN A 2 6.87 -9.14 -68.35
CA GLN A 2 8.18 -9.77 -68.48
C GLN A 2 9.04 -9.34 -67.29
N LYS A 3 9.47 -10.28 -66.43
CA LYS A 3 10.46 -10.00 -65.39
C LYS A 3 11.76 -9.62 -66.09
N VAL A 4 12.15 -8.36 -65.96
CA VAL A 4 13.44 -7.87 -66.42
C VAL A 4 14.42 -8.13 -65.29
N ASP A 5 15.13 -9.26 -65.38
CA ASP A 5 16.22 -9.55 -64.45
C ASP A 5 17.41 -8.63 -64.77
N PRO A 6 18.02 -7.96 -63.77
CA PRO A 6 19.17 -7.11 -63.98
C PRO A 6 20.36 -7.92 -64.53
N PRO A 7 21.26 -7.32 -65.33
CA PRO A 7 22.47 -8.00 -65.80
C PRO A 7 23.33 -8.48 -64.62
N ALA A 8 24.00 -9.62 -64.76
CA ALA A 8 24.72 -10.31 -63.67
C ALA A 8 25.72 -9.43 -62.88
N ALA A 9 26.24 -8.37 -63.50
CA ALA A 9 27.16 -7.41 -62.87
C ALA A 9 26.51 -6.44 -61.86
N VAL A 10 25.18 -6.28 -61.87
CA VAL A 10 24.46 -5.28 -61.04
C VAL A 10 23.47 -5.90 -60.05
N ILE A 11 23.15 -7.19 -60.17
CA ILE A 11 22.17 -7.89 -59.33
C ILE A 11 22.50 -7.76 -57.84
N ASP A 12 23.77 -7.89 -57.46
CA ASP A 12 24.18 -7.85 -56.05
C ASP A 12 23.99 -6.45 -55.44
N ALA A 13 24.37 -5.40 -56.16
CA ALA A 13 24.11 -4.01 -55.73
C ALA A 13 22.61 -3.70 -55.60
N PHE A 14 21.77 -4.24 -56.48
CA PHE A 14 20.31 -4.11 -56.35
C PHE A 14 19.77 -4.88 -55.15
N ARG A 15 20.28 -6.08 -54.87
CA ARG A 15 19.90 -6.87 -53.69
C ARG A 15 20.29 -6.17 -52.40
N ASP A 16 21.48 -5.58 -52.34
CA ASP A 16 21.96 -4.84 -51.17
C ASP A 16 21.09 -3.61 -50.89
N VAL A 17 20.69 -2.85 -51.92
CA VAL A 17 19.77 -1.70 -51.73
C VAL A 17 18.40 -2.16 -51.22
N GLN A 18 17.88 -3.29 -51.69
CA GLN A 18 16.61 -3.82 -51.20
C GLN A 18 16.72 -4.34 -49.76
N ALA A 19 17.83 -5.01 -49.41
CA ALA A 19 18.11 -5.44 -48.05
C ALA A 19 18.21 -4.25 -47.10
N ALA A 20 18.99 -3.22 -47.47
CA ALA A 20 19.12 -1.99 -46.68
C ALA A 20 17.77 -1.26 -46.47
N ARG A 21 16.89 -1.27 -47.47
CA ARG A 21 15.52 -0.73 -47.34
C ARG A 21 14.67 -1.53 -46.36
N ALA A 22 14.72 -2.86 -46.45
CA ALA A 22 13.98 -3.73 -45.54
C ALA A 22 14.47 -3.59 -44.09
N ASP A 23 15.79 -3.47 -43.89
CA ASP A 23 16.38 -3.23 -42.57
C ASP A 23 16.02 -1.85 -42.02
N GLN A 24 16.02 -0.81 -42.86
CA GLN A 24 15.55 0.52 -42.47
C GLN A 24 14.08 0.49 -42.02
N GLU A 25 13.22 -0.19 -42.76
CA GLU A 25 11.81 -0.30 -42.44
C GLU A 25 11.59 -1.09 -41.14
N ARG A 26 12.34 -2.18 -40.94
CA ARG A 26 12.34 -2.93 -39.68
C ARG A 26 12.75 -2.05 -38.50
N ALA A 27 13.87 -1.35 -38.60
CA ALA A 27 14.36 -0.47 -37.53
C ALA A 27 13.35 0.65 -37.20
N ARG A 28 12.68 1.23 -38.20
CA ARG A 28 11.61 2.21 -38.00
C ARG A 28 10.41 1.60 -37.28
N ASN A 29 9.97 0.42 -37.69
CA ASN A 29 8.82 -0.26 -37.08
C ASN A 29 9.09 -0.65 -35.64
N GLU A 30 10.31 -1.11 -35.33
CA GLU A 30 10.76 -1.39 -33.97
C GLU A 30 10.79 -0.13 -33.10
N ALA A 31 11.35 0.97 -33.60
CA ALA A 31 11.37 2.25 -32.90
C ALA A 31 9.96 2.79 -32.63
N ASN A 32 9.07 2.72 -33.63
CA ASN A 32 7.68 3.12 -33.49
C ASN A 32 6.95 2.24 -32.47
N SER A 33 7.17 0.92 -32.51
CA SER A 33 6.57 -0.02 -31.55
C SER A 33 7.08 0.24 -30.13
N TYR A 34 8.36 0.55 -29.97
CA TYR A 34 8.95 0.92 -28.69
C TYR A 34 8.33 2.22 -28.15
N ALA A 35 8.24 3.27 -28.97
CA ALA A 35 7.63 4.54 -28.59
C ALA A 35 6.14 4.37 -28.22
N ASN A 36 5.39 3.60 -29.03
CA ASN A 36 3.98 3.29 -28.80
C ASN A 36 3.74 2.49 -27.52
N ARG A 37 4.76 1.83 -26.98
CA ARG A 37 4.67 1.13 -25.68
C ARG A 37 5.10 2.04 -24.53
N VAL A 38 6.27 2.67 -24.62
CA VAL A 38 6.88 3.40 -23.50
C VAL A 38 6.16 4.71 -23.21
N VAL A 39 5.71 5.44 -24.23
CA VAL A 39 5.08 6.75 -24.01
C VAL A 39 3.73 6.60 -23.27
N PRO A 40 2.81 5.70 -23.68
CA PRO A 40 1.56 5.51 -22.94
C PRO A 40 1.79 4.92 -21.54
N GLU A 41 2.76 4.03 -21.38
CA GLU A 41 3.12 3.45 -20.07
C GLU A 41 3.58 4.55 -19.09
N ALA A 42 4.50 5.42 -19.51
CA ALA A 42 4.97 6.55 -18.72
C ALA A 42 3.85 7.56 -18.41
N GLN A 43 2.95 7.81 -19.37
CA GLN A 43 1.78 8.66 -19.14
C GLN A 43 0.81 8.05 -18.13
N GLY A 44 0.55 6.75 -18.23
CA GLY A 44 -0.29 6.02 -17.28
C GLY A 44 0.28 6.07 -15.87
N GLU A 45 1.59 5.88 -15.74
CA GLU A 45 2.30 5.97 -14.47
C GLU A 45 2.24 7.38 -13.86
N ALA A 46 2.47 8.41 -14.67
CA ALA A 46 2.34 9.80 -14.22
C ALA A 46 0.92 10.13 -13.72
N VAL A 47 -0.11 9.65 -14.42
CA VAL A 47 -1.50 9.81 -13.99
C VAL A 47 -1.79 9.04 -12.70
N ARG A 48 -1.24 7.82 -12.57
CA ARG A 48 -1.37 7.00 -11.36
C ARG A 48 -0.80 7.74 -10.15
N ILE A 49 0.45 8.20 -10.24
CA ILE A 49 1.12 8.96 -9.17
C ILE A 49 0.30 10.20 -8.77
N ARG A 50 -0.19 10.97 -9.76
CA ARG A 50 -1.00 12.16 -9.48
C ARG A 50 -2.29 11.80 -8.74
N ARG A 51 -3.00 10.76 -9.18
CA ARG A 51 -4.24 10.31 -8.55
C ARG A 51 -4.00 9.77 -7.13
N GLU A 52 -2.91 9.05 -6.91
CA GLU A 52 -2.52 8.58 -5.58
C GLU A 52 -2.24 9.75 -4.63
N ALA A 53 -1.54 10.79 -5.11
CA ALA A 53 -1.30 11.99 -4.33
C ALA A 53 -2.59 12.76 -4.02
N GLU A 54 -3.50 12.88 -5.00
CA GLU A 54 -4.83 13.49 -4.81
C GLU A 54 -5.68 12.71 -3.80
N ALA A 55 -5.68 11.37 -3.90
CA ALA A 55 -6.40 10.49 -2.98
C ALA A 55 -5.84 10.58 -1.56
N TYR A 56 -4.51 10.54 -1.41
CA TYR A 56 -3.85 10.68 -0.12
C TYR A 56 -4.20 12.03 0.53
N ARG A 57 -4.11 13.12 -0.23
CA ARG A 57 -4.51 14.46 0.25
C ARG A 57 -5.98 14.47 0.70
N ALA A 58 -6.89 13.93 -0.10
CA ALA A 58 -8.31 13.89 0.24
C ALA A 58 -8.57 13.06 1.50
N GLN A 59 -7.90 11.91 1.63
CA GLN A 59 -7.98 11.08 2.82
C GLN A 59 -7.48 11.82 4.07
N THR A 60 -6.31 12.45 4.01
CA THR A 60 -5.76 13.19 5.15
C THR A 60 -6.65 14.35 5.58
N VAL A 61 -7.23 15.08 4.64
CA VAL A 61 -8.16 16.18 4.96
C VAL A 61 -9.44 15.62 5.60
N ALA A 62 -10.03 14.57 5.03
CA ALA A 62 -11.25 13.97 5.57
C ALA A 62 -11.04 13.37 6.97
N GLU A 63 -9.88 12.75 7.21
CA GLU A 63 -9.50 12.24 8.53
C GLU A 63 -9.36 13.37 9.54
N ALA A 64 -8.64 14.44 9.19
CA ALA A 64 -8.47 15.61 10.05
C ALA A 64 -9.81 16.29 10.37
N ASP A 65 -10.70 16.45 9.38
CA ASP A 65 -12.03 17.02 9.58
C ASP A 65 -12.91 16.12 10.47
N GLY A 66 -12.83 14.81 10.29
CA GLY A 66 -13.51 13.83 11.12
C GLY A 66 -13.04 13.86 12.57
N GLU A 67 -11.72 13.92 12.80
CA GLU A 67 -11.13 14.05 14.12
C GLU A 67 -11.51 15.37 14.80
N ALA A 68 -11.46 16.49 14.07
CA ALA A 68 -11.87 17.79 14.58
C ALA A 68 -13.35 17.80 14.98
N THR A 69 -14.22 17.22 14.15
CA THR A 69 -15.65 17.07 14.44
C THR A 69 -15.88 16.20 15.67
N ARG A 70 -15.17 15.06 15.77
CA ARG A 70 -15.24 14.18 16.94
C ARG A 70 -14.79 14.88 18.22
N PHE A 71 -13.70 15.65 18.14
CA PHE A 71 -13.19 16.43 19.25
C PHE A 71 -14.21 17.48 19.71
N ALA A 72 -14.79 18.24 18.79
CA ALA A 72 -15.80 19.26 19.11
C ALA A 72 -17.01 18.65 19.81
N SER A 73 -17.53 17.53 19.30
CA SER A 73 -18.65 16.80 19.93
C SER A 73 -18.33 16.35 21.36
N ILE A 74 -17.15 15.78 21.58
CA ILE A 74 -16.72 15.36 22.93
C ILE A 74 -16.54 16.58 23.85
N TYR A 75 -16.01 17.68 23.33
CA TYR A 75 -15.81 18.91 24.08
C TYR A 75 -17.15 19.51 24.53
N ASP A 76 -18.16 19.54 23.66
CA ASP A 76 -19.49 20.04 24.01
C ASP A 76 -20.15 19.17 25.09
N GLU A 77 -20.06 17.84 24.99
CA GLU A 77 -20.51 16.93 26.04
C GLU A 77 -19.74 17.13 27.34
N TYR A 78 -18.41 17.28 27.27
CA TYR A 78 -17.57 17.54 28.42
C TYR A 78 -17.96 18.86 29.10
N ARG A 79 -18.21 19.93 28.34
CA ARG A 79 -18.66 21.22 28.88
C ARG A 79 -19.96 21.06 29.68
N ASN A 80 -20.90 20.27 29.17
CA ASN A 80 -22.20 20.05 29.78
C ASN A 80 -22.14 19.10 31.00
N ALA A 81 -21.29 18.07 30.97
CA ALA A 81 -21.27 17.00 31.98
C ALA A 81 -19.86 16.47 32.30
N ARG A 82 -18.95 17.35 32.75
CA ARG A 82 -17.51 17.08 32.95
C ARG A 82 -17.16 15.78 33.67
N GLY A 83 -17.86 15.46 34.76
CA GLY A 83 -17.56 14.29 35.60
C GLY A 83 -17.80 12.97 34.89
N VAL A 84 -19.00 12.79 34.34
CA VAL A 84 -19.40 11.54 33.65
C VAL A 84 -18.63 11.35 32.35
N THR A 85 -18.35 12.42 31.58
CA THR A 85 -17.59 12.31 30.33
C THR A 85 -16.14 11.90 30.60
N ARG A 86 -15.50 12.44 31.65
CA ARG A 86 -14.15 12.01 32.07
C ARG A 86 -14.11 10.54 32.50
N GLN A 87 -15.08 10.13 33.31
CA GLN A 87 -15.14 8.77 33.80
C GLN A 87 -15.37 7.78 32.64
N ARG A 88 -16.26 8.10 31.70
CA ARG A 88 -16.46 7.30 30.48
C ARG A 88 -15.16 7.19 29.66
N MET A 89 -14.50 8.30 29.35
CA MET A 89 -13.24 8.29 28.58
C MET A 89 -12.16 7.42 29.26
N PHE A 90 -12.07 7.48 30.59
CA PHE A 90 -11.15 6.67 31.37
C PHE A 90 -11.47 5.18 31.28
N LEU A 91 -12.74 4.81 31.50
CA LEU A 91 -13.18 3.42 31.43
C LEU A 91 -13.03 2.83 30.03
N GLU A 92 -13.39 3.56 28.97
CA GLU A 92 -13.21 3.12 27.58
C GLU A 92 -11.71 2.94 27.23
N THR A 93 -10.85 3.81 27.75
CA THR A 93 -9.41 3.71 27.53
C THR A 93 -8.82 2.51 28.27
N LEU A 94 -9.23 2.30 29.52
CA LEU A 94 -8.87 1.09 30.26
C LEU A 94 -9.38 -0.17 29.57
N GLU A 95 -10.61 -0.18 29.08
CA GLU A 95 -11.17 -1.32 28.34
C GLU A 95 -10.33 -1.63 27.10
N ARG A 96 -9.96 -0.63 26.31
CA ARG A 96 -9.15 -0.82 25.10
C ARG A 96 -7.73 -1.30 25.39
N VAL A 97 -7.08 -0.70 26.39
CA VAL A 97 -5.70 -1.04 26.77
C VAL A 97 -5.64 -2.41 27.42
N LEU A 98 -6.55 -2.68 28.35
CA LEU A 98 -6.59 -3.93 29.08
C LEU A 98 -7.21 -5.04 28.23
N GLY A 99 -8.14 -4.75 27.32
CA GLY A 99 -8.88 -5.74 26.51
C GLY A 99 -7.99 -6.68 25.70
N ASN A 100 -6.87 -6.18 25.17
CA ASN A 100 -5.91 -6.98 24.40
C ASN A 100 -4.79 -7.61 25.25
N THR A 101 -4.84 -7.50 26.58
CA THR A 101 -3.82 -8.01 27.50
C THR A 101 -4.32 -9.28 28.21
N ASN A 102 -3.46 -10.30 28.33
CA ASN A 102 -3.73 -11.45 29.20
C ASN A 102 -3.68 -11.01 30.66
N LYS A 103 -4.85 -10.98 31.32
CA LYS A 103 -4.99 -10.52 32.71
C LYS A 103 -5.03 -11.71 33.66
N VAL A 104 -4.28 -11.61 34.76
CA VAL A 104 -4.44 -12.48 35.93
C VAL A 104 -4.94 -11.58 37.07
N ILE A 105 -6.17 -11.80 37.52
CA ILE A 105 -6.78 -11.08 38.63
C ILE A 105 -6.58 -11.92 39.89
N ILE A 106 -5.92 -11.34 40.89
CA ILE A 106 -5.66 -12.00 42.18
C ILE A 106 -6.58 -11.35 43.21
N ASP A 107 -7.51 -12.13 43.74
CA ASP A 107 -8.38 -11.71 44.85
C ASP A 107 -7.63 -11.90 46.18
N GLN A 108 -7.50 -10.83 46.96
CA GLN A 108 -6.83 -10.83 48.27
C GLN A 108 -7.82 -10.91 49.44
N GLU A 109 -9.15 -10.87 49.21
CA GLU A 109 -10.14 -10.89 50.29
C GLU A 109 -10.40 -12.31 50.86
N GLY A 110 -10.03 -13.37 50.14
CA GLY A 110 -10.02 -14.73 50.67
C GLY A 110 -8.65 -15.09 51.22
N GLY A 111 -8.45 -14.94 52.53
CA GLY A 111 -7.18 -15.19 53.26
C GLY A 111 -6.59 -16.61 53.21
N GLY A 112 -6.30 -17.12 52.01
CA GLY A 112 -5.60 -18.37 51.76
C GLY A 112 -4.22 -18.11 51.19
N SER A 113 -3.18 -18.37 51.99
CA SER A 113 -1.80 -18.47 51.54
C SER A 113 -1.69 -19.44 50.35
N GLY A 114 -1.27 -18.96 49.18
CA GLY A 114 -0.95 -19.85 48.05
C GLY A 114 -1.33 -19.35 46.66
N VAL A 115 -1.00 -18.11 46.29
CA VAL A 115 -0.96 -17.75 44.86
C VAL A 115 0.40 -18.17 44.33
N VAL A 116 0.50 -19.38 43.79
CA VAL A 116 1.67 -19.79 43.00
C VAL A 116 1.59 -19.01 41.68
N PRO A 117 2.59 -18.16 41.33
CA PRO A 117 2.60 -17.49 40.05
C PRO A 117 2.59 -18.55 38.94
N TYR A 118 1.48 -18.67 38.22
CA TYR A 118 1.40 -19.53 37.06
C TYR A 118 2.23 -18.90 35.95
N LEU A 119 3.46 -19.39 35.79
CA LEU A 119 4.31 -19.11 34.63
C LEU A 119 4.10 -20.26 33.63
N PRO A 120 3.26 -20.11 32.59
CA PRO A 120 3.12 -21.12 31.56
C PRO A 120 4.40 -21.20 30.72
N LEU A 121 5.31 -22.10 31.12
CA LEU A 121 6.58 -22.35 30.41
C LEU A 121 6.34 -22.82 28.97
N ASP A 122 5.22 -23.49 28.75
CA ASP A 122 4.73 -23.97 27.47
C ASP A 122 4.40 -22.83 26.47
N GLN A 123 4.01 -21.64 26.96
CA GLN A 123 3.77 -20.48 26.10
C GLN A 123 5.06 -19.70 25.78
N LEU A 124 6.04 -19.71 26.69
CA LEU A 124 7.38 -19.14 26.48
C LEU A 124 8.18 -19.92 25.42
N ASN A 125 8.07 -21.26 25.41
CA ASN A 125 8.71 -22.10 24.40
C ASN A 125 8.07 -21.96 23.02
N ARG A 126 6.74 -21.85 22.93
CA ARG A 126 6.03 -21.70 21.64
C ARG A 126 6.39 -20.41 20.90
N LYS A 127 6.78 -19.35 21.62
CA LYS A 127 7.25 -18.08 21.04
C LYS A 127 8.70 -18.14 20.53
N LYS A 128 9.49 -19.13 20.96
CA LYS A 128 10.87 -19.37 20.51
C LYS A 128 10.96 -20.17 19.21
N GLU A 129 9.96 -21.01 18.91
CA GLU A 129 9.94 -21.84 17.69
C GLU A 129 9.34 -21.12 16.46
N ALA A 130 8.74 -19.94 16.66
CA ALA A 130 8.11 -19.15 15.59
C ALA A 130 9.03 -18.06 15.00
N ASN A 131 10.33 -18.07 15.32
CA ASN A 131 11.35 -17.17 14.76
C ASN A 131 12.42 -17.96 14.00
#